data_AF-A0A2D9HRA5-F1
#
_entry.id   AF-A0A2D9HRA5-F1
#
_cell.length_a   1.000
_cell.length_b   1.000
_cell.length_c   1.000
_cell.angle_alpha   90.00
_cell.angle_beta   90.00
_cell.angle_gamma   90.00
#
_symmetry.space_group_name_H-M   'P 1'
#
loop_
_entity.id
_entity.type
_entity.pdbx_description
1 polymer ?
#
loop_
_entity_poly.entity_id
_entity_poly.type
_entity_poly.pdbx_seq_one_letter_code
_entity_poly.pdbx_strand_id
1 'polypeptide(L)'
;MKQFFSLVAVALLGSAAWGQTMVTLTVDMTNEMVSADGVHVAGNFQGWDPGATPMTDNMDGTWSYSFSSDTAATYQYKFINGNAWGSDESIPGACAYDGNRQIMVDGAMGDVMSTVCYNSCAACGMTTVRFRVDMSNEDVSPFGVHVAGSFQGWDPAGTELMDPDGDMVYESIQHFDAADMTEVEFKFINGNTWADPNELIDGACGNESGNRVLMLDSENILLAADATGGAYCFNSCSACVAPLVVTFTADMSVVSSVSPEGVHLAGSFQGWDPAGTPLMDNGDGTWSVSLEVPPGTHEFKFINSNAWDGNEENMEGSGCNNGGNRIATFDDMNNTYTACFNTCPGESCTPDPDPANITFRVNMAEQELTSDQAVFVWGGFTGWQGGAIEMTDADGDGVWEHTENISGGANVDYKYSIGHPNDEGVVEESGVFVMDGDTTNWTLAGCGVDNGFGGFNRRHVRSGMDEVLDVVCFNTCSDCEGSDAFVQDLTQALMLFPNPAEGRVVVAGLSGAALVSVVDAQGRAARVWDNLVLNGQNELSLEGLRAGFYHVVVEQEGARGVQRLVIK
;
A
#
# COMPACT_ATOMS: atom_id res chain seq x y z
N MET A 1 87.22 19.05 -29.80
CA MET A 1 87.31 17.94 -30.77
C MET A 1 86.17 17.00 -30.45
N LYS A 2 85.00 17.05 -31.10
CA LYS A 2 84.67 16.49 -32.44
C LYS A 2 85.22 15.07 -32.65
N GLN A 3 84.33 14.07 -32.62
CA GLN A 3 84.07 12.98 -33.60
C GLN A 3 83.45 11.77 -32.86
N PHE A 4 82.18 11.37 -33.05
CA PHE A 4 81.46 10.71 -34.18
C PHE A 4 81.57 9.17 -34.25
N PHE A 5 80.39 8.51 -34.36
CA PHE A 5 80.06 7.08 -34.65
C PHE A 5 80.20 6.06 -33.49
N SER A 6 79.27 5.13 -33.23
CA SER A 6 78.27 4.51 -34.10
C SER A 6 77.04 3.98 -33.32
N LEU A 7 75.86 4.12 -33.93
CA LEU A 7 74.60 3.46 -33.57
C LEU A 7 74.72 1.93 -33.65
N VAL A 8 74.18 1.23 -32.67
CA VAL A 8 73.59 -0.12 -32.83
C VAL A 8 72.22 -0.07 -32.14
N ALA A 9 71.18 0.19 -32.91
CA ALA A 9 69.79 0.00 -32.49
C ALA A 9 69.40 -1.43 -32.87
N VAL A 10 69.42 -2.33 -31.89
CA VAL A 10 68.75 -3.63 -32.01
C VAL A 10 67.25 -3.35 -31.87
N ALA A 11 66.55 -3.33 -32.99
CA ALA A 11 65.09 -3.38 -33.00
C ALA A 11 64.67 -4.77 -32.51
N LEU A 12 64.40 -4.88 -31.20
CA LEU A 12 63.52 -5.92 -30.68
C LEU A 12 62.12 -5.60 -31.22
N LEU A 13 61.78 -6.20 -32.37
CA LEU A 13 60.40 -6.45 -32.75
C LEU A 13 59.83 -7.40 -31.69
N GLY A 14 59.33 -6.82 -30.60
CA GLY A 14 58.38 -7.50 -29.75
C GLY A 14 57.12 -7.70 -30.58
N SER A 15 56.99 -8.87 -31.19
CA SER A 15 55.70 -9.38 -31.61
C SER A 15 54.84 -9.44 -30.35
N ALA A 16 53.93 -8.47 -30.18
CA ALA A 16 52.81 -8.63 -29.29
C ALA A 16 52.04 -9.84 -29.83
N ALA A 17 52.21 -11.00 -29.20
CA ALA A 17 51.30 -12.10 -29.38
C ALA A 17 49.97 -11.61 -28.81
N TRP A 18 49.04 -11.27 -29.71
CA TRP A 18 47.65 -11.07 -29.35
C TRP A 18 47.20 -12.41 -28.74
N GLY A 19 46.83 -12.38 -27.46
CA GLY A 19 46.34 -13.58 -26.80
C GLY A 19 45.01 -13.94 -27.40
N GLN A 20 44.94 -15.15 -27.94
CA GLN A 20 43.76 -15.69 -28.57
C GLN A 20 43.02 -16.52 -27.51
N THR A 21 41.70 -16.33 -27.40
CA THR A 21 40.87 -17.17 -26.52
C THR A 21 40.55 -18.46 -27.25
N MET A 22 40.83 -19.61 -26.64
CA MET A 22 40.45 -20.91 -27.20
C MET A 22 39.05 -21.26 -26.73
N VAL A 23 38.10 -21.41 -27.66
CA VAL A 23 36.74 -21.87 -27.36
C VAL A 23 36.67 -23.35 -27.68
N THR A 24 36.17 -24.17 -26.74
CA THR A 24 35.88 -25.59 -26.99
C THR A 24 34.43 -25.90 -26.70
N LEU A 25 33.77 -26.45 -27.71
CA LEU A 25 32.39 -26.92 -27.64
C LEU A 25 32.41 -28.44 -27.57
N THR A 26 31.78 -28.99 -26.54
CA THR A 26 31.69 -30.44 -26.30
C THR A 26 30.23 -30.84 -26.16
N VAL A 27 29.85 -31.91 -26.86
CA VAL A 27 28.52 -32.52 -26.75
C VAL A 27 28.63 -33.99 -26.36
N ASP A 28 27.87 -34.40 -25.36
CA ASP A 28 27.72 -35.79 -24.95
C ASP A 28 26.61 -36.45 -25.78
N MET A 29 26.99 -37.49 -26.52
CA MET A 29 26.13 -38.27 -27.41
C MET A 29 25.87 -39.69 -26.87
N THR A 30 26.23 -39.98 -25.62
CA THR A 30 26.16 -41.33 -25.02
C THR A 30 24.76 -41.92 -25.07
N ASN A 31 23.73 -41.08 -24.99
CA ASN A 31 22.32 -41.47 -25.02
C ASN A 31 21.73 -41.51 -26.43
N GLU A 32 22.53 -41.19 -27.45
CA GLU A 32 22.08 -41.03 -28.84
C GLU A 32 22.66 -42.11 -29.75
N MET A 33 21.93 -42.42 -30.83
CA MET A 33 22.50 -43.18 -31.94
C MET A 33 23.24 -42.22 -32.87
N VAL A 34 24.57 -42.20 -32.80
CA VAL A 34 25.39 -41.34 -33.64
C VAL A 34 25.27 -41.74 -35.12
N SER A 35 25.05 -40.74 -35.98
CA SER A 35 24.97 -40.89 -37.43
C SER A 35 26.26 -41.49 -38.00
N ALA A 36 26.14 -42.26 -39.08
CA ALA A 36 27.30 -42.76 -39.82
C ALA A 36 28.14 -41.63 -40.43
N ASP A 37 27.54 -40.46 -40.64
CA ASP A 37 28.22 -39.25 -41.11
C ASP A 37 28.95 -38.50 -39.97
N GLY A 38 28.84 -38.96 -38.71
CA GLY A 38 29.47 -38.35 -37.55
C GLY A 38 28.70 -37.15 -36.96
N VAL A 39 29.33 -36.45 -36.02
CA VAL A 39 28.77 -35.27 -35.35
C VAL A 39 29.44 -34.00 -35.89
N HIS A 40 28.64 -32.98 -36.18
CA HIS A 40 29.11 -31.68 -36.66
C HIS A 40 28.60 -30.55 -35.77
N VAL A 41 29.22 -29.38 -35.88
CA VAL A 41 28.75 -28.14 -35.25
C VAL A 41 28.58 -27.05 -36.32
N ALA A 42 27.42 -26.38 -36.29
CA ALA A 42 27.14 -25.25 -37.16
C ALA A 42 26.94 -23.97 -36.35
N GLY A 43 27.49 -22.85 -36.80
CA GLY A 43 27.39 -21.59 -36.09
C GLY A 43 27.90 -20.40 -36.89
N ASN A 44 27.76 -19.22 -36.29
CA ASN A 44 28.18 -17.94 -36.90
C ASN A 44 29.70 -17.86 -37.16
N PHE A 45 30.51 -18.66 -36.48
CA PHE A 45 31.97 -18.72 -36.68
C PHE A 45 32.41 -19.37 -38.00
N GLN A 46 31.52 -20.11 -38.68
CA GLN A 46 31.84 -20.75 -39.97
C GLN A 46 30.83 -20.42 -41.09
N GLY A 47 29.68 -19.82 -40.76
CA GLY A 47 28.65 -19.45 -41.73
C GLY A 47 27.45 -20.39 -41.80
N TRP A 48 27.13 -21.10 -40.71
CA TRP A 48 25.95 -21.95 -40.59
C TRP A 48 25.83 -23.06 -41.66
N ASP A 49 26.96 -23.61 -42.13
CA ASP A 49 26.96 -24.83 -42.95
C ASP A 49 26.94 -26.08 -42.04
N PRO A 50 25.91 -26.94 -42.12
CA PRO A 50 25.74 -28.09 -41.23
C PRO A 50 26.79 -29.20 -41.41
N GLY A 51 27.51 -29.23 -42.53
CA GLY A 51 28.53 -30.24 -42.83
C GLY A 51 29.97 -29.72 -42.81
N ALA A 52 30.18 -28.41 -42.62
CA ALA A 52 31.51 -27.81 -42.76
C ALA A 52 32.47 -28.17 -41.63
N THR A 53 31.97 -28.38 -40.42
CA THR A 53 32.80 -28.53 -39.21
C THR A 53 32.51 -29.86 -38.50
N PRO A 54 33.20 -30.95 -38.88
CA PRO A 54 33.13 -32.21 -38.15
C PRO A 54 33.78 -32.07 -36.77
N MET A 55 33.16 -32.67 -35.76
CA MET A 55 33.69 -32.74 -34.39
C MET A 55 34.58 -33.97 -34.23
N THR A 56 35.45 -33.94 -33.21
CA THR A 56 36.35 -35.04 -32.87
C THR A 56 35.70 -35.94 -31.81
N ASP A 57 35.60 -37.23 -32.09
CA ASP A 57 35.21 -38.26 -31.10
C ASP A 57 36.32 -38.44 -30.06
N ASN A 58 35.99 -38.19 -28.80
CA ASN A 58 36.91 -38.30 -27.68
C ASN A 58 37.05 -39.76 -27.16
N MET A 59 36.34 -40.72 -27.76
CA MET A 59 36.29 -42.15 -27.40
C MET A 59 35.70 -42.46 -26.03
N ASP A 60 34.93 -41.53 -25.47
CA ASP A 60 34.22 -41.67 -24.20
C ASP A 60 32.70 -41.38 -24.31
N GLY A 61 32.19 -41.24 -25.55
CA GLY A 61 30.81 -40.85 -25.81
C GLY A 61 30.63 -39.35 -26.08
N THR A 62 31.66 -38.53 -25.84
CA THR A 62 31.64 -37.09 -26.10
C THR A 62 32.35 -36.72 -27.41
N TRP A 63 31.88 -35.65 -28.04
CA TRP A 63 32.43 -35.08 -29.26
C TRP A 63 32.83 -33.64 -29.02
N SER A 64 34.02 -33.22 -29.48
CA SER A 64 34.54 -31.86 -29.24
C SER A 64 34.99 -31.14 -30.51
N TYR A 65 34.87 -29.82 -30.51
CA TYR A 65 35.45 -28.93 -31.51
C TYR A 65 35.99 -27.67 -30.84
N SER A 66 37.22 -27.29 -31.20
CA SER A 66 37.85 -26.07 -30.69
C SER A 66 38.13 -25.08 -31.82
N PHE A 67 37.80 -23.82 -31.59
CA PHE A 67 38.14 -22.71 -32.47
C PHE A 67 38.55 -21.49 -31.66
N SER A 68 39.32 -20.63 -32.30
CA SER A 68 39.89 -19.47 -31.63
C SER A 68 39.09 -18.19 -31.85
N SER A 69 38.93 -17.40 -30.79
CA SER A 69 38.42 -16.02 -30.86
C SER A 69 39.52 -15.00 -30.59
N ASP A 70 39.61 -13.99 -31.44
CA ASP A 70 40.59 -12.89 -31.31
C ASP A 70 40.00 -11.65 -30.60
N THR A 71 38.70 -11.65 -30.33
CA THR A 71 37.97 -10.53 -29.72
C THR A 71 36.89 -11.03 -28.77
N ALA A 72 36.39 -10.15 -27.92
CA ALA A 72 35.12 -10.40 -27.24
C ALA A 72 34.01 -10.57 -28.29
N ALA A 73 33.30 -11.68 -28.24
CA ALA A 73 32.29 -12.03 -29.23
C ALA A 73 31.29 -13.03 -28.67
N THR A 74 30.07 -12.98 -29.20
CA THR A 74 29.03 -13.95 -28.91
C THR A 74 28.90 -14.91 -30.07
N TYR A 75 29.04 -16.21 -29.78
CA TYR A 75 28.91 -17.27 -30.75
C TYR A 75 27.58 -17.98 -30.56
N GLN A 76 26.77 -18.02 -31.62
CA GLN A 76 25.59 -18.86 -31.67
C GLN A 76 25.87 -20.11 -32.50
N TYR A 77 25.40 -21.27 -32.04
CA TYR A 77 25.68 -22.56 -32.67
C TYR A 77 24.61 -23.63 -32.40
N LYS A 78 24.71 -24.73 -33.14
CA LYS A 78 23.92 -25.96 -33.02
C LYS A 78 24.82 -27.19 -33.24
N PHE A 79 24.61 -28.23 -32.44
CA PHE A 79 25.15 -29.56 -32.71
C PHE A 79 24.27 -30.33 -33.70
N ILE A 80 24.90 -31.13 -34.55
CA ILE A 80 24.24 -31.86 -35.63
C ILE A 80 24.68 -33.31 -35.57
N ASN A 81 23.73 -34.22 -35.41
CA ASN A 81 23.96 -35.66 -35.46
C ASN A 81 23.88 -36.16 -36.91
N GLY A 82 24.89 -35.82 -37.70
CA GLY A 82 24.95 -35.94 -39.15
C GLY A 82 25.65 -34.72 -39.75
N ASN A 83 25.41 -34.43 -41.03
CA ASN A 83 26.02 -33.30 -41.75
C ASN A 83 25.02 -32.43 -42.52
N ALA A 84 23.73 -32.52 -42.18
CA ALA A 84 22.65 -31.81 -42.85
C ALA A 84 21.57 -31.32 -41.86
N TRP A 85 20.89 -30.23 -42.23
CA TRP A 85 19.74 -29.71 -41.48
C TRP A 85 18.59 -30.73 -41.42
N GLY A 86 17.86 -30.74 -40.31
CA GLY A 86 16.89 -31.77 -39.97
C GLY A 86 17.47 -32.92 -39.12
N SER A 87 18.79 -32.91 -38.90
CA SER A 87 19.49 -33.71 -37.88
C SER A 87 20.18 -32.82 -36.83
N ASP A 88 19.86 -31.54 -36.83
CA ASP A 88 20.25 -30.61 -35.79
C ASP A 88 19.46 -30.85 -34.50
N GLU A 89 20.11 -30.54 -33.38
CA GLU A 89 19.50 -30.66 -32.06
C GLU A 89 18.27 -29.77 -31.87
N SER A 90 17.37 -30.23 -31.00
CA SER A 90 16.27 -29.44 -30.44
C SER A 90 16.72 -28.79 -29.15
N ILE A 91 16.95 -27.47 -29.17
CA ILE A 91 17.49 -26.73 -28.02
C ILE A 91 16.34 -26.33 -27.11
N PRO A 92 16.36 -26.71 -25.81
CA PRO A 92 15.31 -26.33 -24.87
C PRO A 92 15.26 -24.81 -24.64
N GLY A 93 14.05 -24.27 -24.41
CA GLY A 93 13.84 -22.83 -24.18
C GLY A 93 14.67 -22.23 -23.04
N ALA A 94 15.06 -23.04 -22.05
CA ALA A 94 15.91 -22.62 -20.93
C ALA A 94 17.33 -22.17 -21.33
N CYS A 95 17.81 -22.52 -22.54
CA CYS A 95 19.12 -22.10 -23.03
C CYS A 95 19.11 -21.71 -24.52
N ALA A 96 17.92 -21.59 -25.11
CA ALA A 96 17.76 -21.16 -26.48
C ALA A 96 17.80 -19.63 -26.56
N TYR A 97 18.64 -19.13 -27.46
CA TYR A 97 18.69 -17.73 -27.90
C TYR A 97 18.45 -17.73 -29.40
N ASP A 98 17.32 -17.18 -29.85
CA ASP A 98 16.86 -17.28 -31.25
C ASP A 98 16.82 -18.71 -31.80
N GLY A 99 16.54 -19.70 -30.92
CA GLY A 99 16.55 -21.12 -31.27
C GLY A 99 17.94 -21.75 -31.43
N ASN A 100 19.00 -21.05 -31.01
CA ASN A 100 20.40 -21.48 -31.04
C ASN A 100 21.00 -21.55 -29.62
N ARG A 101 22.09 -22.31 -29.45
CA ARG A 101 22.93 -22.22 -28.25
C ARG A 101 23.77 -20.97 -28.37
N GLN A 102 24.12 -20.37 -27.24
CA GLN A 102 24.96 -19.17 -27.20
C GLN A 102 26.13 -19.39 -26.22
N ILE A 103 27.31 -18.92 -26.61
CA ILE A 103 28.47 -18.82 -25.73
C ILE A 103 29.10 -17.44 -25.89
N MET A 104 29.38 -16.78 -24.77
CA MET A 104 30.02 -15.48 -24.75
C MET A 104 31.52 -15.64 -24.50
N VAL A 105 32.33 -14.96 -25.30
CA VAL A 105 33.76 -14.81 -25.10
C VAL A 105 34.02 -13.37 -24.68
N ASP A 106 34.65 -13.18 -23.54
CA ASP A 106 34.97 -11.88 -22.96
C ASP A 106 36.21 -11.21 -23.57
N GLY A 107 36.94 -11.94 -24.43
CA GLY A 107 38.15 -11.47 -25.09
C GLY A 107 39.38 -11.43 -24.17
N ALA A 108 39.30 -12.03 -22.97
CA ALA A 108 40.46 -12.24 -22.11
C ALA A 108 41.31 -13.42 -22.62
N MET A 109 42.63 -13.38 -22.34
CA MET A 109 43.50 -14.53 -22.63
C MET A 109 43.06 -15.72 -21.76
N GLY A 110 42.58 -16.81 -22.37
CA GLY A 110 42.11 -17.99 -21.64
C GLY A 110 41.37 -19.01 -22.51
N ASP A 111 40.87 -20.06 -21.86
CA ASP A 111 40.06 -21.11 -22.48
C ASP A 111 38.60 -20.96 -22.02
N VAL A 112 37.66 -20.96 -22.97
CA VAL A 112 36.22 -20.95 -22.71
C VAL A 112 35.67 -22.30 -23.17
N MET A 113 35.02 -23.03 -22.26
CA MET A 113 34.54 -24.39 -22.52
C MET A 113 33.02 -24.46 -22.34
N SER A 114 32.33 -25.16 -23.23
CA SER A 114 30.93 -25.55 -23.05
C SER A 114 30.81 -27.05 -23.22
N THR A 115 30.20 -27.72 -22.25
CA THR A 115 29.91 -29.16 -22.29
C THR A 115 28.43 -29.37 -22.02
N VAL A 116 27.74 -30.03 -22.93
CA VAL A 116 26.29 -30.25 -22.84
C VAL A 116 25.89 -31.65 -23.25
N CYS A 117 24.78 -32.16 -22.71
CA CYS A 117 24.10 -33.33 -23.24
C CYS A 117 23.39 -32.94 -24.55
N TYR A 118 23.38 -33.82 -25.56
CA TYR A 118 22.61 -33.58 -26.78
C TYR A 118 21.13 -33.35 -26.44
N ASN A 119 20.52 -32.31 -27.04
CA ASN A 119 19.16 -31.84 -26.72
C ASN A 119 18.91 -31.33 -25.28
N SER A 120 19.94 -31.15 -24.43
CA SER A 120 19.80 -30.55 -23.09
C SER A 120 20.67 -29.29 -22.93
N CYS A 121 20.34 -28.46 -21.95
CA CYS A 121 21.03 -27.18 -21.74
C CYS A 121 22.37 -27.29 -21.01
N ALA A 122 22.56 -28.35 -20.23
CA ALA A 122 23.77 -28.58 -19.44
C ALA A 122 24.34 -29.97 -19.68
N ALA A 123 25.44 -30.29 -19.01
CA ALA A 123 25.98 -31.64 -18.95
C ALA A 123 24.91 -32.64 -18.48
N CYS A 124 25.00 -33.89 -18.94
CA CYS A 124 24.02 -34.91 -18.58
C CYS A 124 23.94 -35.09 -17.05
N GLY A 125 22.73 -35.21 -16.51
CA GLY A 125 22.49 -35.31 -15.05
C GLY A 125 22.32 -33.96 -14.33
N MET A 126 22.48 -32.84 -15.04
CA MET A 126 22.22 -31.51 -14.49
C MET A 126 20.83 -31.00 -14.90
N THR A 127 20.18 -30.30 -13.98
CA THR A 127 19.00 -29.48 -14.25
C THR A 127 19.42 -28.04 -14.54
N THR A 128 18.93 -27.46 -15.63
CA THR A 128 19.13 -26.06 -15.97
C THR A 128 17.90 -25.24 -15.64
N VAL A 129 18.09 -24.09 -14.99
CA VAL A 129 17.05 -23.09 -14.77
C VAL A 129 17.47 -21.78 -15.41
N ARG A 130 16.62 -21.24 -16.29
CA ARG A 130 16.70 -19.84 -16.72
C ARG A 130 15.82 -19.02 -15.80
N PHE A 131 16.47 -18.36 -14.84
CA PHE A 131 15.83 -17.35 -14.01
C PHE A 131 15.53 -16.13 -14.86
N ARG A 132 14.34 -15.58 -14.70
CA ARG A 132 13.91 -14.39 -15.41
C ARG A 132 12.86 -13.62 -14.63
N VAL A 133 13.03 -12.32 -14.59
CA VAL A 133 12.13 -11.38 -13.92
C VAL A 133 11.94 -10.15 -14.78
N ASP A 134 10.69 -9.78 -14.98
CA ASP A 134 10.28 -8.58 -15.69
C ASP A 134 10.29 -7.40 -14.72
N MET A 135 11.12 -6.41 -15.05
CA MET A 135 11.34 -5.20 -14.26
C MET A 135 10.66 -3.99 -14.90
N SER A 136 9.76 -4.17 -15.87
CA SER A 136 9.11 -3.08 -16.62
C SER A 136 8.33 -2.09 -15.74
N ASN A 137 7.93 -2.52 -14.54
CA ASN A 137 7.18 -1.71 -13.57
C ASN A 137 8.08 -1.12 -12.47
N GLU A 138 9.39 -1.32 -12.55
CA GLU A 138 10.35 -0.95 -11.52
C GLU A 138 11.37 0.06 -12.04
N ASP A 139 11.79 0.99 -11.19
CA ASP A 139 13.03 1.73 -11.41
C ASP A 139 14.21 0.82 -11.08
N VAL A 140 14.88 0.31 -12.12
CA VAL A 140 16.00 -0.62 -11.93
C VAL A 140 17.19 0.06 -11.24
N SER A 141 17.66 -0.58 -10.18
CA SER A 141 18.79 -0.14 -9.38
C SER A 141 20.05 0.00 -10.25
N PRO A 142 20.87 1.05 -10.04
CA PRO A 142 22.17 1.17 -10.72
C PRO A 142 23.15 0.05 -10.35
N PHE A 143 22.85 -0.74 -9.33
CA PHE A 143 23.62 -1.93 -8.95
C PHE A 143 23.13 -3.21 -9.62
N GLY A 144 22.15 -3.14 -10.52
CA GLY A 144 21.65 -4.28 -11.29
C GLY A 144 20.56 -5.07 -10.57
N VAL A 145 20.16 -6.19 -11.18
CA VAL A 145 19.13 -7.12 -10.68
C VAL A 145 19.79 -8.44 -10.33
N HIS A 146 19.48 -9.02 -9.18
CA HIS A 146 20.10 -10.24 -8.69
C HIS A 146 19.08 -11.30 -8.29
N VAL A 147 19.53 -12.56 -8.22
CA VAL A 147 18.79 -13.68 -7.63
C VAL A 147 19.60 -14.28 -6.48
N ALA A 148 18.98 -14.34 -5.31
CA ALA A 148 19.54 -14.93 -4.11
C ALA A 148 18.68 -16.13 -3.67
N GLY A 149 19.28 -17.23 -3.23
CA GLY A 149 18.55 -18.44 -2.91
C GLY A 149 19.33 -19.48 -2.12
N SER A 150 18.76 -20.68 -2.04
CA SER A 150 19.34 -21.82 -1.32
C SER A 150 20.62 -22.36 -1.98
N PHE A 151 20.82 -22.13 -3.27
CA PHE A 151 21.86 -22.74 -4.10
C PHE A 151 23.24 -22.07 -4.03
N GLN A 152 23.31 -20.88 -3.43
CA GLN A 152 24.49 -20.02 -3.31
C GLN A 152 24.61 -19.41 -1.90
N GLY A 153 23.83 -19.92 -0.93
CA GLY A 153 23.89 -19.47 0.46
C GLY A 153 23.26 -18.11 0.73
N TRP A 154 22.22 -17.73 -0.03
CA TRP A 154 21.48 -16.48 0.13
C TRP A 154 22.36 -15.22 0.04
N ASP A 155 23.37 -15.23 -0.84
CA ASP A 155 24.16 -14.05 -1.16
C ASP A 155 23.37 -13.11 -2.10
N PRO A 156 22.98 -11.88 -1.66
CA PRO A 156 22.21 -10.94 -2.47
C PRO A 156 22.96 -10.41 -3.69
N ALA A 157 24.29 -10.53 -3.73
CA ALA A 157 25.12 -10.16 -4.88
C ALA A 157 25.62 -11.39 -5.66
N GLY A 158 25.22 -12.61 -5.25
CA GLY A 158 25.85 -13.84 -5.71
C GLY A 158 25.56 -14.20 -7.17
N THR A 159 24.42 -13.76 -7.72
CA THR A 159 24.05 -14.03 -9.11
C THR A 159 23.35 -12.82 -9.71
N GLU A 160 24.05 -12.08 -10.55
CA GLU A 160 23.51 -10.97 -11.33
C GLU A 160 22.72 -11.51 -12.54
N LEU A 161 21.61 -10.85 -12.85
CA LEU A 161 20.80 -11.08 -14.04
C LEU A 161 21.07 -9.97 -15.05
N MET A 162 21.04 -10.32 -16.33
CA MET A 162 21.36 -9.42 -17.44
C MET A 162 20.13 -9.22 -18.31
N ASP A 163 20.03 -8.06 -18.96
CA ASP A 163 19.06 -7.75 -20.01
C ASP A 163 19.83 -7.37 -21.31
N PRO A 164 20.28 -8.35 -22.11
CA PRO A 164 21.09 -8.08 -23.28
C PRO A 164 20.31 -7.53 -24.48
N ASP A 165 19.00 -7.73 -24.56
CA ASP A 165 18.14 -7.30 -25.67
C ASP A 165 17.35 -6.01 -25.36
N GLY A 166 17.38 -5.54 -24.11
CA GLY A 166 16.82 -4.28 -23.67
C GLY A 166 15.30 -4.32 -23.55
N ASP A 167 14.73 -5.50 -23.29
CA ASP A 167 13.29 -5.70 -23.18
C ASP A 167 12.76 -5.58 -21.73
N MET A 168 13.63 -5.23 -20.78
CA MET A 168 13.36 -5.12 -19.33
C MET A 168 13.12 -6.45 -18.62
N VAL A 169 13.32 -7.59 -19.30
CA VAL A 169 13.36 -8.91 -18.68
C VAL A 169 14.81 -9.26 -18.38
N TYR A 170 15.14 -9.24 -17.09
CA TYR A 170 16.47 -9.60 -16.61
C TYR A 170 16.56 -11.11 -16.44
N GLU A 171 17.63 -11.73 -16.93
CA GLU A 171 17.79 -13.18 -16.99
C GLU A 171 19.17 -13.69 -16.56
N SER A 172 19.20 -14.90 -16.02
CA SER A 172 20.43 -15.65 -15.74
C SER A 172 20.18 -17.15 -15.84
N ILE A 173 21.17 -17.91 -16.31
CA ILE A 173 21.10 -19.36 -16.42
C ILE A 173 21.95 -19.99 -15.32
N GLN A 174 21.34 -20.87 -14.53
CA GLN A 174 22.02 -21.63 -13.49
C GLN A 174 21.84 -23.13 -13.72
N HIS A 175 22.81 -23.92 -13.27
CA HIS A 175 22.83 -25.37 -13.40
C HIS A 175 22.94 -26.03 -12.03
N PHE A 176 22.12 -27.05 -11.81
CA PHE A 176 22.00 -27.75 -10.54
C PHE A 176 22.20 -29.24 -10.75
N ASP A 177 22.93 -29.90 -9.85
CA ASP A 177 23.05 -31.35 -9.88
C ASP A 177 21.72 -31.96 -9.40
N ALA A 178 21.04 -32.69 -10.28
CA ALA A 178 19.74 -33.28 -9.99
C ALA A 178 19.81 -34.38 -8.90
N ALA A 179 21.01 -34.88 -8.57
CA ALA A 179 21.21 -35.82 -7.47
C ALA A 179 21.25 -35.14 -6.10
N ASP A 180 21.70 -33.88 -6.05
CA ASP A 180 21.93 -33.15 -4.80
C ASP A 180 20.76 -32.24 -4.43
N MET A 181 19.99 -31.78 -5.41
CA MET A 181 18.95 -30.79 -5.21
C MET A 181 17.69 -31.09 -6.02
N THR A 182 16.53 -31.04 -5.36
CA THR A 182 15.21 -31.31 -5.98
C THR A 182 14.29 -30.11 -5.97
N GLU A 183 14.65 -29.05 -5.24
CA GLU A 183 13.92 -27.81 -5.10
C GLU A 183 14.91 -26.68 -4.82
N VAL A 184 14.62 -25.47 -5.32
CA VAL A 184 15.32 -24.24 -4.96
C VAL A 184 14.36 -23.22 -4.38
N GLU A 185 14.77 -22.59 -3.28
CA GLU A 185 14.13 -21.39 -2.78
C GLU A 185 14.93 -20.17 -3.19
N PHE A 186 14.27 -19.10 -3.62
CA PHE A 186 14.96 -17.89 -4.07
C PHE A 186 14.11 -16.62 -3.98
N LYS A 187 14.77 -15.47 -4.17
CA LYS A 187 14.17 -14.13 -4.33
C LYS A 187 14.90 -13.37 -5.42
N PHE A 188 14.16 -12.57 -6.19
CA PHE A 188 14.77 -11.49 -6.97
C PHE A 188 15.03 -10.26 -6.09
N ILE A 189 16.07 -9.51 -6.45
CA ILE A 189 16.53 -8.32 -5.74
C ILE A 189 16.80 -7.24 -6.79
N ASN A 190 16.18 -6.07 -6.63
CA ASN A 190 16.44 -4.89 -7.42
C ASN A 190 17.58 -4.07 -6.77
N GLY A 191 18.80 -4.57 -6.91
CA GLY A 191 20.00 -4.13 -6.21
C GLY A 191 20.89 -5.33 -5.90
N ASN A 192 21.81 -5.19 -4.95
CA ASN A 192 22.76 -6.25 -4.59
C ASN A 192 22.96 -6.41 -3.07
N THR A 193 22.09 -5.82 -2.26
CA THR A 193 22.07 -5.95 -0.80
C THR A 193 20.65 -6.24 -0.29
N TRP A 194 20.54 -6.77 0.93
CA TRP A 194 19.23 -6.98 1.58
C TRP A 194 18.52 -5.69 2.01
N ALA A 195 19.18 -4.53 1.90
CA ALA A 195 18.56 -3.23 2.12
C ALA A 195 17.86 -2.70 0.85
N ASP A 196 18.20 -3.26 -0.32
CA ASP A 196 17.55 -2.92 -1.58
C ASP A 196 16.18 -3.60 -1.69
N PRO A 197 15.26 -3.06 -2.52
CA PRO A 197 13.98 -3.71 -2.79
C PRO A 197 14.19 -5.15 -3.21
N ASN A 198 13.55 -6.08 -2.50
CA ASN A 198 13.61 -7.50 -2.76
C ASN A 198 12.22 -8.10 -2.58
N GLU A 199 11.98 -9.22 -3.25
CA GLU A 199 10.65 -9.79 -3.29
C GLU A 199 10.17 -10.29 -1.92
N LEU A 200 8.89 -10.08 -1.64
CA LEU A 200 8.14 -10.67 -0.54
C LEU A 200 6.83 -11.24 -1.12
N ILE A 201 6.94 -12.44 -1.67
CA ILE A 201 5.86 -13.11 -2.39
C ILE A 201 4.90 -13.78 -1.42
N ASP A 202 3.59 -13.64 -1.61
CA ASP A 202 2.61 -14.33 -0.76
C ASP A 202 2.47 -15.83 -1.13
N GLY A 203 1.62 -16.54 -0.39
CA GLY A 203 1.43 -17.99 -0.56
C GLY A 203 0.88 -18.45 -1.92
N ALA A 204 0.56 -17.54 -2.87
CA ALA A 204 0.09 -17.93 -4.20
C ALA A 204 1.18 -18.54 -5.08
N CYS A 205 2.42 -18.07 -4.96
CA CYS A 205 3.60 -18.63 -5.63
C CYS A 205 4.90 -18.54 -4.82
N GLY A 206 4.79 -18.16 -3.54
CA GLY A 206 5.85 -18.19 -2.55
C GLY A 206 5.51 -19.09 -1.36
N ASN A 207 6.46 -19.24 -0.44
CA ASN A 207 6.28 -19.93 0.83
C ASN A 207 5.95 -18.96 1.98
N GLU A 208 5.78 -19.49 3.20
CA GLU A 208 5.49 -18.69 4.40
C GLU A 208 6.57 -17.66 4.76
N SER A 209 7.80 -17.84 4.24
CA SER A 209 8.92 -16.89 4.40
C SER A 209 8.97 -15.83 3.29
N GLY A 210 8.01 -15.88 2.37
CA GLY A 210 7.92 -15.01 1.20
C GLY A 210 8.97 -15.27 0.12
N ASN A 211 9.55 -16.47 0.09
CA ASN A 211 10.48 -16.91 -0.95
C ASN A 211 9.73 -17.61 -2.08
N ARG A 212 10.19 -17.45 -3.31
CA ARG A 212 9.75 -18.31 -4.42
C ARG A 212 10.28 -19.72 -4.20
N VAL A 213 9.48 -20.71 -4.57
CA VAL A 213 9.83 -22.13 -4.50
C VAL A 213 9.72 -22.73 -5.89
N LEU A 214 10.80 -23.34 -6.38
CA LEU A 214 10.82 -23.99 -7.69
C LEU A 214 11.29 -25.44 -7.54
N MET A 215 10.42 -26.36 -7.97
CA MET A 215 10.77 -27.78 -8.10
C MET A 215 11.71 -27.98 -9.30
N LEU A 216 12.76 -28.77 -9.11
CA LEU A 216 13.71 -29.16 -10.16
C LEU A 216 13.30 -30.49 -10.80
N ASP A 217 12.07 -30.55 -11.33
CA ASP A 217 11.43 -31.78 -11.82
C ASP A 217 11.60 -32.05 -13.34
N SER A 218 12.32 -31.16 -14.02
CA SER A 218 12.68 -31.25 -15.43
C SER A 218 14.16 -30.92 -15.62
N GLU A 219 14.81 -31.53 -16.60
CA GLU A 219 16.21 -31.24 -16.95
C GLU A 219 16.41 -29.78 -17.43
N ASN A 220 15.36 -29.19 -18.02
CA ASN A 220 15.42 -27.85 -18.59
C ASN A 220 14.17 -27.08 -18.17
N ILE A 221 14.36 -26.04 -17.36
CA ILE A 221 13.28 -25.24 -16.78
C ILE A 221 13.47 -23.78 -17.24
N LEU A 222 12.48 -23.28 -17.96
CA LEU A 222 12.30 -21.84 -18.19
C LEU A 222 11.37 -21.32 -17.10
N LEU A 223 11.86 -20.45 -16.22
CA LEU A 223 11.01 -19.86 -15.19
C LEU A 223 9.97 -18.95 -15.87
N ALA A 224 8.68 -19.23 -15.66
CA ALA A 224 7.60 -18.49 -16.30
C ALA A 224 6.40 -18.34 -15.37
N ALA A 225 5.74 -17.19 -15.47
CA ALA A 225 4.53 -16.86 -14.71
C ALA A 225 3.27 -17.52 -15.26
N ASP A 226 3.29 -17.93 -16.52
CA ASP A 226 2.14 -18.52 -17.20
C ASP A 226 2.54 -19.55 -18.27
N ALA A 227 1.54 -20.23 -18.82
CA ALA A 227 1.73 -21.26 -19.86
C ALA A 227 2.18 -20.70 -21.22
N THR A 228 2.15 -19.38 -21.41
CA THR A 228 2.66 -18.73 -22.63
C THR A 228 4.15 -18.41 -22.55
N GLY A 229 4.76 -18.56 -21.37
CA GLY A 229 6.16 -18.28 -21.15
C GLY A 229 6.44 -16.83 -20.79
N GLY A 230 5.49 -16.08 -20.23
CA GLY A 230 5.75 -14.75 -19.67
C GLY A 230 6.73 -14.82 -18.48
N ALA A 231 7.63 -13.86 -18.33
CA ALA A 231 8.47 -13.74 -17.12
C ALA A 231 7.60 -13.32 -15.92
N TYR A 232 8.04 -13.61 -14.70
CA TYR A 232 7.37 -13.06 -13.51
C TYR A 232 7.63 -11.57 -13.41
N CYS A 233 6.59 -10.78 -13.15
CA CYS A 233 6.79 -9.41 -12.71
C CYS A 233 7.48 -9.40 -11.35
N PHE A 234 8.39 -8.46 -11.14
CA PHE A 234 9.04 -8.28 -9.86
C PHE A 234 8.01 -8.19 -8.73
N ASN A 235 8.24 -8.94 -7.66
CA ASN A 235 7.38 -9.00 -6.48
C ASN A 235 5.93 -9.46 -6.77
N SER A 236 5.70 -10.22 -7.84
CA SER A 236 4.38 -10.71 -8.26
C SER A 236 4.39 -12.18 -8.70
N CYS A 237 3.22 -12.83 -8.56
CA CYS A 237 2.98 -14.19 -9.05
C CYS A 237 2.49 -14.25 -10.50
N SER A 238 2.48 -13.12 -11.22
CA SER A 238 1.98 -13.02 -12.59
C SER A 238 2.95 -12.23 -13.46
N ALA A 239 2.78 -12.31 -14.78
CA ALA A 239 3.54 -11.49 -15.71
C ALA A 239 3.24 -9.99 -15.52
N CYS A 240 4.18 -9.11 -15.89
CA CYS A 240 3.92 -7.68 -15.79
C CYS A 240 2.77 -7.27 -16.71
N VAL A 241 1.96 -6.34 -16.21
CA VAL A 241 1.01 -5.61 -17.01
C VAL A 241 1.48 -4.16 -17.00
N ALA A 242 1.57 -3.55 -18.19
CA ALA A 242 2.04 -2.18 -18.33
C ALA A 242 1.23 -1.22 -17.44
N PRO A 243 1.87 -0.22 -16.82
CA PRO A 243 1.17 0.76 -15.99
C PRO A 243 0.05 1.45 -16.80
N LEU A 244 -1.09 1.63 -16.16
CA LEU A 244 -2.24 2.30 -16.74
C LEU A 244 -2.12 3.80 -16.47
N VAL A 245 -2.41 4.64 -17.47
CA VAL A 245 -2.65 6.06 -17.20
C VAL A 245 -4.04 6.19 -16.57
N VAL A 246 -4.07 6.30 -15.24
CA VAL A 246 -5.29 6.48 -14.45
C VAL A 246 -5.54 7.96 -14.23
N THR A 247 -6.76 8.43 -14.55
CA THR A 247 -7.17 9.81 -14.29
C THR A 247 -8.00 9.89 -13.01
N PHE A 248 -7.48 10.57 -12.00
CA PHE A 248 -8.18 10.88 -10.77
C PHE A 248 -8.82 12.26 -10.87
N THR A 249 -10.08 12.39 -10.46
CA THR A 249 -10.83 13.64 -10.45
C THR A 249 -11.57 13.80 -9.13
N ALA A 250 -11.29 14.90 -8.44
CA ALA A 250 -12.00 15.31 -7.23
C ALA A 250 -12.95 16.47 -7.57
N ASP A 251 -14.23 16.32 -7.25
CA ASP A 251 -15.20 17.41 -7.32
C ASP A 251 -15.20 18.18 -5.99
N MET A 252 -14.70 19.42 -6.04
CA MET A 252 -14.58 20.34 -4.90
C MET A 252 -15.71 21.38 -4.90
N SER A 253 -16.70 21.29 -5.80
CA SER A 253 -17.68 22.35 -6.08
C SER A 253 -18.58 22.71 -4.89
N VAL A 254 -18.69 21.81 -3.91
CA VAL A 254 -19.51 21.97 -2.70
C VAL A 254 -18.67 22.15 -1.42
N VAL A 255 -17.34 22.13 -1.56
CA VAL A 255 -16.42 22.41 -0.46
C VAL A 255 -16.42 23.93 -0.21
N SER A 256 -16.43 24.32 1.06
CA SER A 256 -16.51 25.73 1.50
C SER A 256 -15.36 26.60 0.99
N SER A 257 -14.16 26.04 0.87
CA SER A 257 -13.00 26.68 0.23
C SER A 257 -11.93 25.66 -0.15
N VAL A 258 -11.20 25.95 -1.24
CA VAL A 258 -10.00 25.20 -1.62
C VAL A 258 -8.79 25.88 -0.99
N SER A 259 -7.87 25.09 -0.41
CA SER A 259 -6.64 25.58 0.20
C SER A 259 -5.78 26.36 -0.82
N PRO A 260 -5.04 27.40 -0.39
CA PRO A 260 -4.08 28.09 -1.24
C PRO A 260 -3.00 27.17 -1.84
N GLU A 261 -2.70 26.06 -1.17
CA GLU A 261 -1.76 25.05 -1.66
C GLU A 261 -2.39 24.14 -2.74
N GLY A 262 -3.72 24.17 -2.89
CA GLY A 262 -4.47 23.39 -3.88
C GLY A 262 -4.90 22.02 -3.38
N VAL A 263 -5.35 21.18 -4.33
CA VAL A 263 -5.80 19.81 -4.06
C VAL A 263 -4.70 18.83 -4.47
N HIS A 264 -4.39 17.87 -3.62
CA HIS A 264 -3.38 16.83 -3.85
C HIS A 264 -3.97 15.42 -3.73
N LEU A 265 -3.21 14.44 -4.24
CA LEU A 265 -3.50 13.02 -4.13
C LEU A 265 -2.32 12.30 -3.46
N ALA A 266 -2.62 11.52 -2.43
CA ALA A 266 -1.64 10.63 -1.82
C ALA A 266 -2.20 9.21 -1.77
N GLY A 267 -1.49 8.24 -2.33
CA GLY A 267 -1.84 6.81 -2.24
C GLY A 267 -0.67 5.85 -2.29
N SER A 268 -0.99 4.55 -2.32
CA SER A 268 -0.04 3.44 -2.30
C SER A 268 0.93 3.43 -3.49
N PHE A 269 0.53 4.04 -4.61
CA PHE A 269 1.33 4.11 -5.85
C PHE A 269 2.43 5.18 -5.84
N GLN A 270 2.57 5.96 -4.77
CA GLN A 270 3.64 6.98 -4.66
C GLN A 270 4.26 7.12 -3.26
N GLY A 271 3.87 6.27 -2.30
CA GLY A 271 4.46 6.27 -0.95
C GLY A 271 3.79 7.20 0.06
N TRP A 272 2.50 7.53 -0.11
CA TRP A 272 1.72 8.40 0.78
C TRP A 272 2.30 9.80 1.03
N ASP A 273 3.01 10.39 0.05
CA ASP A 273 3.46 11.79 0.10
C ASP A 273 2.29 12.77 -0.23
N PRO A 274 1.83 13.58 0.73
CA PRO A 274 0.72 14.52 0.53
C PRO A 274 1.06 15.69 -0.40
N ALA A 275 2.35 15.98 -0.63
CA ALA A 275 2.79 17.02 -1.55
C ALA A 275 3.16 16.47 -2.94
N GLY A 276 3.33 15.15 -3.06
CA GLY A 276 3.93 14.51 -4.24
C GLY A 276 3.10 14.65 -5.52
N THR A 277 1.77 14.76 -5.39
CA THR A 277 0.87 14.76 -6.56
C THR A 277 -0.19 15.86 -6.51
N PRO A 278 0.12 17.08 -7.01
CA PRO A 278 -0.88 18.14 -7.16
C PRO A 278 -1.87 17.85 -8.29
N LEU A 279 -3.16 18.11 -8.05
CA LEU A 279 -4.20 18.11 -9.08
C LEU A 279 -4.27 19.49 -9.76
N MET A 280 -4.74 19.50 -11.01
CA MET A 280 -4.99 20.70 -11.79
C MET A 280 -6.46 21.11 -11.72
N ASP A 281 -6.74 22.38 -11.43
CA ASP A 281 -8.08 22.96 -11.49
C ASP A 281 -8.58 23.00 -12.95
N ASN A 282 -9.74 22.39 -13.19
CA ASN A 282 -10.39 22.37 -14.50
C ASN A 282 -11.23 23.64 -14.76
N GLY A 283 -11.41 24.50 -13.75
CA GLY A 283 -12.17 25.75 -13.83
C GLY A 283 -13.70 25.58 -13.74
N ASP A 284 -14.17 24.38 -13.44
CA ASP A 284 -15.59 24.03 -13.26
C ASP A 284 -15.92 23.52 -11.85
N GLY A 285 -14.97 23.65 -10.91
CA GLY A 285 -15.07 23.12 -9.56
C GLY A 285 -14.48 21.71 -9.40
N THR A 286 -14.06 21.06 -10.49
CA THR A 286 -13.34 19.78 -10.45
C THR A 286 -11.83 19.97 -10.59
N TRP A 287 -11.08 19.10 -9.93
CA TRP A 287 -9.62 19.05 -9.95
C TRP A 287 -9.20 17.68 -10.46
N SER A 288 -8.17 17.59 -11.32
CA SER A 288 -7.76 16.29 -11.89
C SER A 288 -6.25 16.11 -12.08
N VAL A 289 -5.82 14.85 -12.10
CA VAL A 289 -4.45 14.43 -12.43
C VAL A 289 -4.48 13.08 -13.13
N SER A 290 -3.55 12.85 -14.06
CA SER A 290 -3.34 11.55 -14.70
C SER A 290 -1.97 11.01 -14.29
N LEU A 291 -1.93 9.77 -13.81
CA LEU A 291 -0.71 9.11 -13.32
C LEU A 291 -0.60 7.72 -13.91
N GLU A 292 0.62 7.24 -14.08
CA GLU A 292 0.88 5.84 -14.36
C GLU A 292 0.73 5.05 -13.06
N VAL A 293 -0.28 4.17 -13.01
CA VAL A 293 -0.61 3.33 -11.87
C VAL A 293 -0.65 1.88 -12.35
N PRO A 294 0.03 0.94 -11.66
CA PRO A 294 -0.10 -0.48 -11.97
C PRO A 294 -1.57 -0.92 -11.94
N PRO A 295 -1.99 -1.88 -12.76
CA PRO A 295 -3.31 -2.49 -12.60
C PRO A 295 -3.43 -3.17 -11.24
N GLY A 296 -4.61 -3.07 -10.62
CA GLY A 296 -4.85 -3.63 -9.30
C GLY A 296 -5.61 -2.70 -8.39
N THR A 297 -5.74 -3.11 -7.13
CA THR A 297 -6.45 -2.37 -6.09
C THR A 297 -5.50 -1.47 -5.33
N HIS A 298 -5.82 -0.17 -5.27
CA HIS A 298 -5.02 0.85 -4.62
C HIS A 298 -5.81 1.59 -3.57
N GLU A 299 -5.11 2.02 -2.53
CA GLU A 299 -5.62 2.94 -1.53
C GLU A 299 -5.03 4.33 -1.72
N PHE A 300 -5.84 5.37 -1.49
CA PHE A 300 -5.44 6.77 -1.63
C PHE A 300 -6.38 7.74 -0.89
N LYS A 301 -6.02 9.02 -0.85
CA LYS A 301 -6.83 10.13 -0.33
C LYS A 301 -6.66 11.36 -1.22
N PHE A 302 -7.74 12.12 -1.44
CA PHE A 302 -7.59 13.52 -1.83
C PHE A 302 -7.31 14.37 -0.59
N ILE A 303 -6.55 15.44 -0.78
CA ILE A 303 -6.12 16.34 0.29
C ILE A 303 -6.34 17.77 -0.17
N ASN A 304 -7.10 18.55 0.58
CA ASN A 304 -7.29 19.98 0.33
C ASN A 304 -6.16 20.81 0.98
N SER A 305 -4.92 20.42 0.73
CA SER A 305 -3.65 21.00 1.21
C SER A 305 -2.50 20.21 0.55
N ASN A 306 -1.26 20.43 0.97
CA ASN A 306 -0.08 19.64 0.60
C ASN A 306 0.57 18.92 1.80
N ALA A 307 -0.15 18.80 2.92
CA ALA A 307 0.32 18.20 4.17
C ALA A 307 -0.79 17.39 4.87
N TRP A 308 -0.39 16.52 5.81
CA TRP A 308 -1.29 15.83 6.74
C TRP A 308 -1.70 16.76 7.90
N ASP A 309 -2.50 17.77 7.56
CA ASP A 309 -2.84 18.90 8.44
C ASP A 309 -4.33 18.96 8.80
N GLY A 310 -5.07 17.87 8.61
CA GLY A 310 -6.51 17.81 8.89
C GLY A 310 -7.40 18.27 7.73
N ASN A 311 -6.80 18.69 6.60
CA ASN A 311 -7.54 19.00 5.37
C ASN A 311 -7.61 17.81 4.40
N GLU A 312 -7.13 16.63 4.80
CA GLU A 312 -7.39 15.39 4.09
C GLU A 312 -8.86 14.97 4.13
N GLU A 313 -9.28 14.17 3.15
CA GLU A 313 -10.65 13.67 3.15
C GLU A 313 -10.98 12.83 4.38
N ASN A 314 -12.18 13.06 4.88
CA ASN A 314 -12.78 12.36 5.99
C ASN A 314 -14.17 11.85 5.62
N MET A 315 -14.20 10.80 4.79
CA MET A 315 -15.42 10.22 4.23
C MET A 315 -16.15 9.30 5.20
N GLU A 316 -17.48 9.37 5.19
CA GLU A 316 -18.37 8.34 5.74
C GLU A 316 -18.96 7.51 4.59
N GLY A 317 -19.12 6.21 4.79
CA GLY A 317 -19.80 5.34 3.83
C GLY A 317 -19.17 3.96 3.66
N SER A 318 -19.96 3.03 3.11
CA SER A 318 -19.50 1.71 2.68
C SER A 318 -19.18 1.71 1.19
N GLY A 319 -18.21 0.89 0.77
CA GLY A 319 -17.89 0.66 -0.63
C GLY A 319 -16.51 1.18 -1.02
N CYS A 320 -16.32 2.50 -1.04
CA CYS A 320 -15.04 3.11 -1.42
C CYS A 320 -14.15 3.52 -0.24
N ASN A 321 -14.63 3.44 1.00
CA ASN A 321 -13.85 3.71 2.20
C ASN A 321 -13.30 2.39 2.77
N ASN A 322 -11.98 2.29 2.90
CA ASN A 322 -11.27 1.25 3.63
C ASN A 322 -10.38 1.88 4.70
N GLY A 323 -10.75 1.75 5.98
CA GLY A 323 -9.96 2.29 7.10
C GLY A 323 -9.70 3.80 7.02
N GLY A 324 -10.64 4.58 6.46
CA GLY A 324 -10.49 6.01 6.24
C GLY A 324 -9.85 6.40 4.91
N ASN A 325 -9.29 5.45 4.15
CA ASN A 325 -8.75 5.68 2.81
C ASN A 325 -9.78 5.40 1.72
N ARG A 326 -9.64 6.04 0.55
CA ARG A 326 -10.31 5.57 -0.67
C ARG A 326 -9.70 4.26 -1.11
N ILE A 327 -10.51 3.32 -1.60
CA ILE A 327 -10.06 2.08 -2.25
C ILE A 327 -10.69 1.96 -3.65
N ALA A 328 -9.89 1.64 -4.66
CA ALA A 328 -10.35 1.43 -6.04
C ALA A 328 -9.48 0.44 -6.80
N THR A 329 -10.07 -0.30 -7.74
CA THR A 329 -9.36 -1.22 -8.63
C THR A 329 -9.27 -0.65 -10.04
N PHE A 330 -8.06 -0.60 -10.60
CA PHE A 330 -7.80 -0.11 -11.96
C PHE A 330 -7.39 -1.25 -12.89
N ASP A 331 -7.93 -1.24 -14.11
CA ASP A 331 -7.61 -2.17 -15.20
C ASP A 331 -7.71 -1.46 -16.57
N ASP A 332 -7.49 -2.20 -17.66
CA ASP A 332 -7.54 -1.67 -19.03
C ASP A 332 -8.91 -1.14 -19.46
N MET A 333 -9.98 -1.53 -18.76
CA MET A 333 -11.35 -1.07 -18.97
C MET A 333 -11.79 -0.02 -17.93
N ASN A 334 -11.05 0.13 -16.83
CA ASN A 334 -11.36 1.00 -15.71
C ASN A 334 -10.13 1.81 -15.27
N ASN A 335 -9.88 2.93 -15.94
CA ASN A 335 -8.74 3.82 -15.71
C ASN A 335 -9.13 5.26 -15.36
N THR A 336 -10.34 5.46 -14.84
CA THR A 336 -10.81 6.78 -14.38
C THR A 336 -11.44 6.66 -12.99
N TYR A 337 -11.10 7.56 -12.09
CA TYR A 337 -11.72 7.69 -10.78
C TYR A 337 -12.29 9.10 -10.62
N THR A 338 -13.59 9.22 -10.43
CA THR A 338 -14.26 10.51 -10.20
C THR A 338 -15.16 10.43 -8.99
N ALA A 339 -14.98 11.35 -8.05
CA ALA A 339 -15.79 11.44 -6.84
C ALA A 339 -15.81 12.88 -6.30
N CYS A 340 -16.84 13.21 -5.51
CA CYS A 340 -16.82 14.45 -4.74
C CYS A 340 -15.87 14.33 -3.55
N PHE A 341 -15.28 15.45 -3.16
CA PHE A 341 -14.51 15.53 -1.93
C PHE A 341 -15.39 15.08 -0.74
N ASN A 342 -14.85 14.24 0.14
CA ASN A 342 -15.58 13.64 1.26
C ASN A 342 -16.78 12.74 0.88
N THR A 343 -16.87 12.24 -0.36
CA THR A 343 -17.95 11.33 -0.76
C THR A 343 -17.48 10.24 -1.75
N CYS A 344 -18.11 9.06 -1.74
CA CYS A 344 -17.77 7.98 -2.66
C CYS A 344 -18.23 8.25 -4.11
N PRO A 345 -17.59 7.62 -5.12
CA PRO A 345 -18.03 7.69 -6.51
C PRO A 345 -19.52 7.33 -6.68
N GLY A 346 -20.24 8.08 -7.50
CA GLY A 346 -21.64 7.84 -7.83
C GLY A 346 -22.66 8.44 -6.85
N GLU A 347 -22.22 8.92 -5.69
CA GLU A 347 -23.05 9.66 -4.75
C GLU A 347 -23.08 11.16 -5.09
N SER A 348 -24.14 11.84 -4.67
CA SER A 348 -24.26 13.30 -4.89
C SER A 348 -23.35 14.06 -3.94
N CYS A 349 -22.68 15.10 -4.43
CA CYS A 349 -21.82 15.94 -3.59
C CYS A 349 -22.62 16.58 -2.45
N THR A 350 -22.14 16.43 -1.22
CA THR A 350 -22.76 17.01 -0.04
C THR A 350 -21.99 18.26 0.36
N PRO A 351 -22.64 19.44 0.43
CA PRO A 351 -21.96 20.67 0.83
C PRO A 351 -21.47 20.61 2.27
N ASP A 352 -20.33 21.25 2.51
CA ASP A 352 -19.83 21.48 3.86
C ASP A 352 -20.89 22.23 4.69
N PRO A 353 -21.09 21.88 5.98
CA PRO A 353 -21.91 22.68 6.87
C PRO A 353 -21.36 24.10 7.02
N ASP A 354 -22.23 25.05 7.37
CA ASP A 354 -21.81 26.44 7.64
C ASP A 354 -20.80 26.50 8.82
N PRO A 355 -19.91 27.51 8.88
CA PRO A 355 -19.05 27.70 10.04
C PRO A 355 -19.85 27.93 11.32
N ALA A 356 -19.49 27.26 12.41
CA ALA A 356 -20.23 27.29 13.66
C ALA A 356 -19.33 27.05 14.87
N ASN A 357 -19.75 27.54 16.04
CA ASN A 357 -19.03 27.34 17.29
C ASN A 357 -19.32 25.95 17.86
N ILE A 358 -18.27 25.18 18.12
CA ILE A 358 -18.36 23.86 18.76
C ILE A 358 -17.69 23.96 20.13
N THR A 359 -18.45 23.70 21.19
CA THR A 359 -17.94 23.63 22.57
C THR A 359 -17.58 22.19 22.92
N PHE A 360 -16.28 21.93 23.01
CA PHE A 360 -15.69 20.67 23.47
C PHE A 360 -15.66 20.63 24.98
N ARG A 361 -15.98 19.48 25.56
CA ARG A 361 -16.11 19.28 27.01
C ARG A 361 -15.53 17.92 27.40
N VAL A 362 -14.63 17.90 28.38
CA VAL A 362 -14.04 16.67 28.90
C VAL A 362 -14.01 16.71 30.42
N ASN A 363 -14.55 15.65 31.04
CA ASN A 363 -14.48 15.46 32.48
C ASN A 363 -13.16 14.80 32.86
N MET A 364 -12.43 15.47 33.75
CA MET A 364 -11.12 15.06 34.21
C MET A 364 -11.13 14.49 35.63
N ALA A 365 -12.31 14.21 36.21
CA ALA A 365 -12.46 13.78 37.61
C ALA A 365 -11.75 12.46 37.95
N GLU A 366 -11.57 11.56 36.98
CA GLU A 366 -10.80 10.32 37.16
C GLU A 366 -9.30 10.49 36.90
N GLN A 367 -8.86 11.71 36.59
CA GLN A 367 -7.46 12.03 36.33
C GLN A 367 -6.87 12.84 37.49
N GLU A 368 -5.67 12.47 37.93
CA GLU A 368 -4.94 13.20 38.95
C GLU A 368 -4.07 14.28 38.27
N LEU A 369 -4.62 15.50 38.13
CA LEU A 369 -3.93 16.65 37.56
C LEU A 369 -3.06 17.34 38.60
N THR A 370 -1.79 17.59 38.28
CA THR A 370 -0.92 18.47 39.08
C THR A 370 -1.16 19.94 38.71
N SER A 371 -0.79 20.85 39.61
CA SER A 371 -1.06 22.30 39.44
C SER A 371 -0.39 22.96 38.22
N ASP A 372 0.52 22.26 37.56
CA ASP A 372 1.27 22.67 36.36
C ASP A 372 0.81 21.96 35.09
N GLN A 373 -0.15 21.03 35.18
CA GLN A 373 -0.73 20.35 34.03
C GLN A 373 -1.96 21.09 33.51
N ALA A 374 -2.03 21.22 32.19
CA ALA A 374 -3.16 21.78 31.46
C ALA A 374 -3.79 20.72 30.56
N VAL A 375 -5.08 20.86 30.28
CA VAL A 375 -5.82 19.97 29.38
C VAL A 375 -5.94 20.63 28.02
N PHE A 376 -5.74 19.87 26.95
CA PHE A 376 -5.77 20.37 25.59
C PHE A 376 -6.80 19.62 24.75
N VAL A 377 -7.42 20.32 23.79
CA VAL A 377 -8.17 19.73 22.69
C VAL A 377 -7.44 20.00 21.38
N TRP A 378 -7.38 19.01 20.51
CA TRP A 378 -6.74 19.12 19.20
C TRP A 378 -7.32 18.12 18.22
N GLY A 379 -7.28 18.44 16.94
CA GLY A 379 -7.89 17.63 15.89
C GLY A 379 -7.63 18.17 14.51
N GLY A 380 -8.37 17.67 13.51
CA GLY A 380 -8.23 18.15 12.13
C GLY A 380 -8.45 19.66 12.01
N PHE A 381 -9.40 20.21 12.78
CA PHE A 381 -9.72 21.64 12.80
C PHE A 381 -8.61 22.53 13.38
N THR A 382 -7.60 21.96 14.05
CA THR A 382 -6.44 22.69 14.59
C THR A 382 -5.14 22.40 13.86
N GLY A 383 -5.14 21.55 12.83
CA GLY A 383 -3.88 21.02 12.28
C GLY A 383 -3.19 20.04 13.23
N TRP A 384 -3.99 19.26 13.96
CA TRP A 384 -3.54 18.23 14.91
C TRP A 384 -2.60 18.79 16.01
N GLN A 385 -1.53 18.08 16.35
CA GLN A 385 -0.68 18.35 17.52
C GLN A 385 -0.04 19.75 17.49
N GLY A 386 0.20 20.29 16.28
CA GLY A 386 0.85 21.59 16.10
C GLY A 386 -0.01 22.79 16.54
N GLY A 387 -1.33 22.65 16.54
CA GLY A 387 -2.27 23.71 16.90
C GLY A 387 -3.12 23.42 18.13
N ALA A 388 -2.65 22.55 19.03
CA ALA A 388 -3.42 22.16 20.19
C ALA A 388 -3.83 23.35 21.06
N ILE A 389 -5.08 23.33 21.51
CA ILE A 389 -5.70 24.45 22.22
C ILE A 389 -5.86 24.08 23.69
N GLU A 390 -5.32 24.91 24.58
CA GLU A 390 -5.48 24.78 26.03
C GLU A 390 -6.94 25.07 26.41
N MET A 391 -7.56 24.12 27.10
CA MET A 391 -8.93 24.20 27.62
C MET A 391 -8.95 24.86 29.01
N THR A 392 -10.14 25.22 29.51
CA THR A 392 -10.27 25.80 30.86
C THR A 392 -11.38 25.14 31.67
N ASP A 393 -11.13 24.94 32.97
CA ASP A 393 -12.15 24.64 33.98
C ASP A 393 -12.42 25.92 34.79
N ALA A 394 -13.28 26.79 34.25
CA ALA A 394 -13.44 28.15 34.75
C ALA A 394 -14.32 28.23 36.02
N ASP A 395 -15.24 27.29 36.19
CA ASP A 395 -16.13 27.20 37.35
C ASP A 395 -15.63 26.21 38.41
N GLY A 396 -14.58 25.44 38.11
CA GLY A 396 -13.90 24.55 39.04
C GLY A 396 -14.69 23.27 39.32
N ASP A 397 -15.52 22.85 38.36
CA ASP A 397 -16.40 21.68 38.50
C ASP A 397 -15.72 20.37 38.05
N GLY A 398 -14.52 20.45 37.46
CA GLY A 398 -13.74 19.32 36.94
C GLY A 398 -13.98 19.01 35.46
N VAL A 399 -14.86 19.75 34.79
CA VAL A 399 -15.12 19.68 33.35
C VAL A 399 -14.37 20.79 32.64
N TRP A 400 -13.43 20.40 31.79
CA TRP A 400 -12.64 21.32 31.00
C TRP A 400 -13.35 21.60 29.69
N GLU A 401 -13.46 22.88 29.33
CA GLU A 401 -14.21 23.34 28.16
C GLU A 401 -13.36 24.25 27.26
N HIS A 402 -13.59 24.14 25.95
CA HIS A 402 -13.11 25.11 24.95
C HIS A 402 -14.15 25.26 23.84
N THR A 403 -14.32 26.46 23.31
CA THR A 403 -15.21 26.72 22.17
C THR A 403 -14.40 27.21 20.98
N GLU A 404 -14.50 26.49 19.86
CA GLU A 404 -13.80 26.82 18.62
C GLU A 404 -14.78 27.04 17.48
N ASN A 405 -14.52 28.04 16.62
CA ASN A 405 -15.32 28.24 15.42
C ASN A 405 -14.77 27.34 14.29
N ILE A 406 -15.47 26.25 14.01
CA ILE A 406 -15.03 25.26 13.04
C ILE A 406 -15.69 25.54 11.69
N SER A 407 -14.94 25.34 10.61
CA SER A 407 -15.41 25.40 9.22
C SER A 407 -14.93 24.17 8.45
N GLY A 408 -15.39 23.99 7.21
CA GLY A 408 -15.02 22.82 6.39
C GLY A 408 -15.95 21.62 6.60
N GLY A 409 -15.38 20.43 6.43
CA GLY A 409 -16.10 19.15 6.38
C GLY A 409 -17.02 18.89 7.57
N ALA A 410 -18.03 18.05 7.35
CA ALA A 410 -18.99 17.69 8.39
C ALA A 410 -18.38 16.84 9.52
N ASN A 411 -17.32 16.08 9.24
CA ASN A 411 -16.66 15.23 10.24
C ASN A 411 -15.52 15.99 10.90
N VAL A 412 -15.57 16.10 12.22
CA VAL A 412 -14.53 16.68 13.07
C VAL A 412 -13.94 15.56 13.90
N ASP A 413 -12.70 15.17 13.55
CA ASP A 413 -11.92 14.23 14.34
C ASP A 413 -11.01 14.97 15.31
N TYR A 414 -10.97 14.51 16.55
CA TYR A 414 -10.28 15.20 17.64
C TYR A 414 -9.86 14.27 18.79
N LYS A 415 -9.06 14.81 19.70
CA LYS A 415 -8.57 14.17 20.92
C LYS A 415 -8.44 15.19 22.05
N TYR A 416 -8.43 14.67 23.27
CA TYR A 416 -7.94 15.38 24.45
C TYR A 416 -6.55 14.89 24.87
N SER A 417 -5.79 15.76 25.53
CA SER A 417 -4.53 15.39 26.19
C SER A 417 -4.28 16.17 27.48
N ILE A 418 -3.53 15.57 28.39
CA ILE A 418 -2.98 16.24 29.58
C ILE A 418 -1.54 16.62 29.27
N GLY A 419 -1.29 17.93 29.16
CA GLY A 419 -0.09 18.48 28.56
C GLY A 419 -0.23 18.68 27.05
N HIS A 420 0.64 19.53 26.49
CA HIS A 420 0.65 19.81 25.06
C HIS A 420 1.15 18.56 24.29
N PRO A 421 0.52 18.15 23.19
CA PRO A 421 0.84 16.90 22.49
C PRO A 421 2.26 16.80 21.89
N ASN A 422 2.95 17.93 21.74
CA ASN A 422 4.37 17.95 21.33
C ASN A 422 5.37 17.92 22.51
N ASP A 423 4.90 17.97 23.76
CA ASP A 423 5.76 18.01 24.93
C ASP A 423 6.08 16.61 25.47
N GLU A 424 7.26 16.46 26.06
CA GLU A 424 7.66 15.21 26.72
C GLU A 424 6.80 14.96 27.97
N GLY A 425 6.28 13.75 28.12
CA GLY A 425 5.43 13.37 29.27
C GLY A 425 3.95 13.71 29.11
N VAL A 426 3.51 14.10 27.91
CA VAL A 426 2.08 14.23 27.59
C VAL A 426 1.34 12.91 27.80
N VAL A 427 0.10 13.01 28.29
CA VAL A 427 -0.85 11.88 28.35
C VAL A 427 -1.94 12.13 27.33
N GLU A 428 -1.95 11.34 26.26
CA GLU A 428 -2.95 11.39 25.19
C GLU A 428 -4.00 10.28 25.37
N GLU A 429 -5.23 10.54 24.93
CA GLU A 429 -6.24 9.50 24.80
C GLU A 429 -5.82 8.39 23.82
N SER A 430 -5.81 7.15 24.33
CA SER A 430 -5.52 5.96 23.52
C SER A 430 -6.72 5.50 22.70
N GLY A 431 -7.94 5.82 23.17
CA GLY A 431 -9.20 5.29 22.65
C GLY A 431 -9.45 3.81 22.97
N VAL A 432 -8.63 3.21 23.84
CA VAL A 432 -8.79 1.85 24.37
C VAL A 432 -9.05 1.95 25.87
N PHE A 433 -10.13 1.33 26.34
CA PHE A 433 -10.56 1.42 27.73
C PHE A 433 -11.30 0.15 28.19
N VAL A 434 -11.53 0.02 29.49
CA VAL A 434 -12.28 -1.11 30.07
C VAL A 434 -13.73 -0.70 30.29
N MET A 435 -14.66 -1.48 29.76
CA MET A 435 -16.10 -1.30 29.95
C MET A 435 -16.68 -2.63 30.42
N ASP A 436 -17.37 -2.63 31.56
CA ASP A 436 -17.97 -3.83 32.19
C ASP A 436 -16.99 -5.00 32.41
N GLY A 437 -15.70 -4.70 32.61
CA GLY A 437 -14.64 -5.69 32.87
C GLY A 437 -13.97 -6.24 31.61
N ASP A 438 -14.45 -5.88 30.41
CA ASP A 438 -13.86 -6.24 29.13
C ASP A 438 -13.13 -5.04 28.51
N THR A 439 -12.02 -5.30 27.83
CA THR A 439 -11.30 -4.26 27.07
C THR A 439 -12.05 -3.98 25.77
N THR A 440 -12.39 -2.71 25.54
CA THR A 440 -13.07 -2.21 24.33
C THR A 440 -12.30 -1.02 23.74
N ASN A 441 -12.78 -0.47 22.62
CA ASN A 441 -12.25 0.74 22.00
C ASN A 441 -13.38 1.68 21.52
N TRP A 442 -13.02 2.90 21.14
CA TRP A 442 -13.99 3.92 20.69
C TRP A 442 -14.83 3.51 19.48
N THR A 443 -14.26 2.75 18.53
CA THR A 443 -14.99 2.27 17.36
C THR A 443 -16.09 1.28 17.77
N LEU A 444 -15.76 0.31 18.63
CA LEU A 444 -16.71 -0.68 19.13
C LEU A 444 -17.76 -0.08 20.07
N ALA A 445 -17.37 0.94 20.84
CA ALA A 445 -18.26 1.67 21.73
C ALA A 445 -19.07 2.78 21.03
N GLY A 446 -18.78 3.08 19.76
CA GLY A 446 -19.53 4.01 18.93
C GLY A 446 -19.29 5.49 19.21
N CYS A 447 -18.14 5.86 19.79
CA CYS A 447 -17.81 7.27 20.09
C CYS A 447 -16.54 7.78 19.39
N GLY A 448 -15.98 7.00 18.47
CA GLY A 448 -14.82 7.37 17.70
C GLY A 448 -14.54 6.41 16.55
N VAL A 449 -13.39 6.58 15.92
CA VAL A 449 -12.99 5.92 14.67
C VAL A 449 -11.52 5.52 14.72
N ASP A 450 -11.12 4.55 13.90
CA ASP A 450 -9.71 4.22 13.67
C ASP A 450 -9.02 5.37 12.90
N ASN A 451 -7.78 5.70 13.26
CA ASN A 451 -7.02 6.79 12.65
C ASN A 451 -6.14 6.36 11.46
N GLY A 452 -6.16 5.09 11.07
CA GLY A 452 -5.34 4.52 9.99
C GLY A 452 -3.91 4.15 10.40
N PHE A 453 -3.50 4.45 11.64
CA PHE A 453 -2.15 4.22 12.18
C PHE A 453 -2.14 3.33 13.43
N GLY A 454 -3.24 2.59 13.67
CA GLY A 454 -3.38 1.72 14.84
C GLY A 454 -3.79 2.43 16.13
N GLY A 455 -4.25 3.68 16.04
CA GLY A 455 -4.88 4.44 17.12
C GLY A 455 -6.31 4.84 16.79
N PHE A 456 -6.95 5.60 17.68
CA PHE A 456 -8.33 6.05 17.52
C PHE A 456 -8.47 7.55 17.70
N ASN A 457 -9.43 8.17 17.02
CA ASN A 457 -9.84 9.56 17.20
C ASN A 457 -11.29 9.62 17.66
N ARG A 458 -11.66 10.64 18.46
CA ARG A 458 -13.08 10.98 18.70
C ARG A 458 -13.63 11.59 17.43
N ARG A 459 -14.90 11.36 17.12
CA ARG A 459 -15.57 11.91 15.94
C ARG A 459 -16.86 12.62 16.31
N HIS A 460 -17.00 13.84 15.84
CA HIS A 460 -18.25 14.61 15.89
C HIS A 460 -18.68 14.98 14.47
N VAL A 461 -20.00 14.89 14.20
CA VAL A 461 -20.58 15.31 12.92
C VAL A 461 -21.32 16.63 13.14
N ARG A 462 -20.71 17.74 12.70
CA ARG A 462 -21.25 19.09 12.87
C ARG A 462 -22.46 19.34 11.97
N SER A 463 -23.47 20.01 12.53
CA SER A 463 -24.71 20.40 11.85
C SER A 463 -24.60 21.71 11.06
N GLY A 464 -23.55 22.50 11.32
CA GLY A 464 -23.39 23.86 10.81
C GLY A 464 -24.10 24.93 11.65
N MET A 465 -24.54 24.58 12.85
CA MET A 465 -25.05 25.51 13.87
C MET A 465 -24.20 25.39 15.13
N ASP A 466 -24.29 26.38 16.03
CA ASP A 466 -23.56 26.34 17.30
C ASP A 466 -24.00 25.12 18.13
N GLU A 467 -23.02 24.34 18.59
CA GLU A 467 -23.23 23.07 19.29
C GLU A 467 -22.39 22.98 20.56
N VAL A 468 -22.99 22.46 21.62
CA VAL A 468 -22.29 22.11 22.86
C VAL A 468 -22.28 20.60 22.95
N LEU A 469 -21.08 20.00 22.91
CA LEU A 469 -20.94 18.55 22.92
C LEU A 469 -21.29 17.97 24.30
N ASP A 470 -21.67 16.70 24.32
CA ASP A 470 -21.89 15.97 25.57
C ASP A 470 -20.57 15.84 26.34
N VAL A 471 -20.67 15.82 27.67
CA VAL A 471 -19.50 15.61 28.54
C VAL A 471 -19.06 14.15 28.42
N VAL A 472 -17.77 13.95 28.21
CA VAL A 472 -17.12 12.63 28.17
C VAL A 472 -15.99 12.60 29.18
N CYS A 473 -15.79 11.47 29.87
CA CYS A 473 -14.60 11.30 30.68
C CYS A 473 -13.38 11.12 29.78
N PHE A 474 -12.23 11.54 30.27
CA PHE A 474 -10.95 11.32 29.60
C PHE A 474 -10.78 9.85 29.21
N ASN A 475 -10.53 9.59 27.92
CA ASN A 475 -10.33 8.28 27.30
C ASN A 475 -11.57 7.35 27.24
N THR A 476 -12.78 7.81 27.61
CA THR A 476 -14.02 7.01 27.56
C THR A 476 -15.10 7.63 26.67
N CYS A 477 -16.21 6.90 26.45
CA CYS A 477 -17.33 7.36 25.64
C CYS A 477 -18.46 8.03 26.43
N SER A 478 -18.34 8.12 27.76
CA SER A 478 -19.39 8.63 28.64
C SER A 478 -18.80 9.45 29.76
N ASP A 479 -19.60 10.31 30.37
CA ASP A 479 -19.20 11.03 31.56
C ASP A 479 -18.81 10.08 32.71
N CYS A 480 -17.87 10.50 33.57
CA CYS A 480 -17.48 9.77 34.77
C CYS A 480 -18.11 10.39 36.02
N GLU A 481 -18.42 9.55 37.01
CA GLU A 481 -18.90 10.03 38.31
C GLU A 481 -17.72 10.55 39.13
N GLY A 482 -17.69 11.84 39.44
CA GLY A 482 -16.62 12.43 40.27
C GLY A 482 -16.38 13.93 40.11
N SER A 483 -16.96 14.57 39.09
CA SER A 483 -17.03 16.02 39.01
C SER A 483 -18.09 16.51 40.01
N ASP A 484 -17.83 17.62 40.71
CA ASP A 484 -18.90 18.34 41.43
C ASP A 484 -19.92 18.96 40.45
N ALA A 485 -19.66 18.81 39.14
CA ALA A 485 -20.64 18.81 38.07
C ALA A 485 -21.63 17.63 38.24
N PHE A 486 -22.53 17.75 39.23
CA PHE A 486 -23.90 17.38 38.95
C PHE A 486 -24.31 18.18 37.71
N VAL A 487 -24.16 17.62 36.51
CA VAL A 487 -25.18 17.84 35.52
C VAL A 487 -26.45 17.44 36.26
N GLN A 488 -27.30 18.40 36.60
CA GLN A 488 -28.66 18.08 37.00
C GLN A 488 -29.32 17.54 35.73
N ASP A 489 -28.96 16.31 35.37
CA ASP A 489 -29.60 15.57 34.32
C ASP A 489 -30.90 15.07 34.93
N LEU A 490 -31.98 15.76 34.58
CA LEU A 490 -33.31 15.37 35.02
C LEU A 490 -33.73 14.05 34.37
N THR A 491 -33.01 13.53 33.38
CA THR A 491 -33.39 12.32 32.61
C THR A 491 -33.60 11.11 33.50
N GLN A 492 -32.77 10.91 34.53
CA GLN A 492 -32.95 9.78 35.46
C GLN A 492 -34.23 9.90 36.30
N ALA A 493 -34.67 11.13 36.60
CA ALA A 493 -35.90 11.41 37.33
C ALA A 493 -37.13 11.54 36.40
N LEU A 494 -36.92 11.83 35.11
CA LEU A 494 -37.97 12.09 34.12
C LEU A 494 -38.59 10.79 33.59
N MET A 495 -39.81 10.52 34.03
CA MET A 495 -40.61 9.38 33.56
C MET A 495 -41.76 9.83 32.67
N LEU A 496 -41.96 9.14 31.54
CA LEU A 496 -43.09 9.35 30.64
C LEU A 496 -44.00 8.12 30.62
N PHE A 497 -45.29 8.31 30.92
CA PHE A 497 -46.26 7.23 30.78
C PHE A 497 -47.68 7.70 30.40
N PRO A 498 -48.44 6.91 29.63
CA PRO A 498 -47.98 5.73 28.91
C PRO A 498 -47.03 6.14 27.77
N ASN A 499 -46.03 5.30 27.48
CA ASN A 499 -45.17 5.41 26.33
C ASN A 499 -45.04 4.03 25.68
N PRO A 500 -45.68 3.76 24.52
CA PRO A 500 -46.28 4.74 23.61
C PRO A 500 -47.55 5.44 24.14
N ALA A 501 -47.68 6.72 23.81
CA ALA A 501 -48.77 7.62 24.19
C ALA A 501 -49.84 7.74 23.10
N GLU A 502 -51.09 8.01 23.51
CA GLU A 502 -52.22 8.29 22.61
C GLU A 502 -53.00 9.50 23.15
N GLY A 503 -52.94 10.63 22.43
CA GLY A 503 -53.62 11.88 22.79
C GLY A 503 -53.09 12.62 24.03
N ARG A 504 -52.40 11.93 24.95
CA ARG A 504 -51.82 12.49 26.18
C ARG A 504 -50.61 11.70 26.67
N VAL A 505 -49.74 12.34 27.44
CA VAL A 505 -48.62 11.71 28.17
C VAL A 505 -48.49 12.35 29.56
N VAL A 506 -48.15 11.55 30.58
CA VAL A 506 -47.83 12.04 31.91
C VAL A 506 -46.32 12.20 32.04
N VAL A 507 -45.89 13.41 32.41
CA VAL A 507 -44.54 13.72 32.86
C VAL A 507 -44.50 13.55 34.38
N ALA A 508 -43.64 12.65 34.86
CA ALA A 508 -43.54 12.31 36.27
C ALA A 508 -42.10 12.32 36.79
N GLY A 509 -41.97 12.43 38.12
CA GLY A 509 -40.70 12.38 38.85
C GLY A 509 -40.03 13.73 39.07
N LEU A 510 -40.61 14.82 38.54
CA LEU A 510 -40.11 16.19 38.69
C LEU A 510 -41.13 17.09 39.39
N SER A 511 -40.65 18.09 40.13
CA SER A 511 -41.50 19.09 40.79
C SER A 511 -40.87 20.49 40.75
N GLY A 512 -41.71 21.52 40.71
CA GLY A 512 -41.29 22.92 40.53
C GLY A 512 -41.60 23.47 39.14
N ALA A 513 -41.24 24.73 38.89
CA ALA A 513 -41.49 25.39 37.61
C ALA A 513 -40.46 24.95 36.57
N ALA A 514 -40.93 24.51 35.40
CA ALA A 514 -40.09 24.02 34.32
C ALA A 514 -40.58 24.49 32.95
N LEU A 515 -39.66 24.64 31.99
CA LEU A 515 -39.97 24.69 30.57
C LEU A 515 -40.05 23.26 30.05
N VAL A 516 -41.20 22.87 29.50
CA VAL A 516 -41.40 21.53 28.93
C VAL A 516 -41.67 21.66 27.44
N SER A 517 -40.94 20.92 26.62
CA SER A 517 -41.17 20.89 25.17
C SER A 517 -41.26 19.46 24.64
N VAL A 518 -42.02 19.28 23.57
CA VAL A 518 -42.04 18.08 22.74
C VAL A 518 -41.40 18.44 21.42
N VAL A 519 -40.27 17.81 21.10
CA VAL A 519 -39.50 18.07 19.88
C VAL A 519 -39.57 16.88 18.93
N ASP A 520 -39.58 17.14 17.62
CA ASP A 520 -39.52 16.08 16.59
C ASP A 520 -38.11 15.48 16.48
N ALA A 521 -37.94 14.46 15.63
CA ALA A 521 -36.65 13.81 15.39
C ALA A 521 -35.58 14.72 14.73
N GLN A 522 -35.95 15.95 14.32
CA GLN A 522 -35.03 16.96 13.80
C GLN A 522 -34.78 18.09 14.83
N GLY A 523 -35.20 17.90 16.10
CA GLY A 523 -35.00 18.86 17.17
C GLY A 523 -35.96 20.06 17.17
N ARG A 524 -36.95 20.10 16.26
CA ARG A 524 -37.89 21.23 16.18
C ARG A 524 -39.00 21.07 17.21
N ALA A 525 -39.28 22.12 17.97
CA ALA A 525 -40.36 22.12 18.95
C ALA A 525 -41.74 21.99 18.28
N ALA A 526 -42.36 20.82 18.46
CA ALA A 526 -43.73 20.54 18.05
C ALA A 526 -44.74 21.10 19.05
N ARG A 527 -44.37 21.19 20.34
CA ARG A 527 -45.18 21.81 21.40
C ARG A 527 -44.30 22.32 22.54
N VAL A 528 -44.70 23.42 23.18
CA VAL A 528 -43.96 24.03 24.30
C VAL A 528 -44.94 24.49 25.38
N TRP A 529 -44.61 24.21 26.63
CA TRP A 529 -45.25 24.74 27.83
C TRP A 529 -44.20 25.52 28.62
N ASP A 530 -44.32 26.84 28.57
CA ASP A 530 -43.47 27.74 29.32
C ASP A 530 -43.95 27.86 30.77
N ASN A 531 -43.02 27.84 31.71
CA ASN A 531 -43.24 27.98 33.15
C ASN A 531 -44.32 27.03 33.72
N LEU A 532 -44.33 25.77 33.29
CA LEU A 532 -45.24 24.75 33.77
C LEU A 532 -44.84 24.31 35.18
N VAL A 533 -45.77 24.44 36.15
CA VAL A 533 -45.53 23.98 37.53
C VAL A 533 -45.77 22.48 37.63
N LEU A 534 -44.69 21.71 37.68
CA LEU A 534 -44.71 20.27 37.86
C LEU A 534 -44.97 19.90 39.32
N ASN A 535 -45.91 18.96 39.56
CA ASN A 535 -46.24 18.47 40.91
C ASN A 535 -45.95 16.96 41.10
N GLY A 536 -44.90 16.43 40.46
CA GLY A 536 -44.54 15.00 40.52
C GLY A 536 -45.26 14.12 39.51
N GLN A 537 -46.46 14.50 39.06
CA GLN A 537 -47.18 13.89 37.93
C GLN A 537 -48.03 14.96 37.24
N ASN A 538 -47.77 15.22 35.96
CA ASN A 538 -48.47 16.26 35.19
C ASN A 538 -48.86 15.70 33.83
N GLU A 539 -50.14 15.78 33.49
CA GLU A 539 -50.64 15.32 32.22
C GLU A 539 -50.51 16.41 31.15
N LEU A 540 -49.88 16.06 30.03
CA LEU A 540 -49.71 16.91 28.87
C LEU A 540 -50.58 16.39 27.72
N SER A 541 -51.35 17.29 27.10
CA SER A 541 -52.08 16.97 25.87
C SER A 541 -51.12 16.88 24.69
N LEU A 542 -51.30 15.84 23.87
CA LEU A 542 -50.60 15.62 22.61
C LEU A 542 -51.54 15.82 21.40
N GLU A 543 -52.75 16.33 21.62
CA GLU A 543 -53.71 16.57 20.53
C GLU A 543 -53.12 17.48 19.44
N GLY A 544 -53.21 17.02 18.19
CA GLY A 544 -52.70 17.71 17.00
C GLY A 544 -51.32 17.24 16.54
N LEU A 545 -50.60 16.44 17.33
CA LEU A 545 -49.35 15.82 16.91
C LEU A 545 -49.62 14.54 16.10
N ARG A 546 -48.82 14.31 15.05
CA ARG A 546 -48.92 13.10 14.22
C ARG A 546 -48.23 11.93 14.91
N ALA A 547 -48.67 10.70 14.63
CA ALA A 547 -47.98 9.49 15.05
C ALA A 547 -46.50 9.51 14.61
N GLY A 548 -45.59 9.11 15.48
CA GLY A 548 -44.15 9.20 15.23
C GLY A 548 -43.30 9.24 16.49
N PHE A 549 -41.99 9.41 16.30
CA PHE A 549 -40.99 9.55 17.35
C PHE A 549 -40.77 11.04 17.69
N TYR A 550 -40.76 11.33 18.99
CA TYR A 550 -40.51 12.63 19.56
C TYR A 550 -39.61 12.50 20.79
N HIS A 551 -39.09 13.62 21.27
CA HIS A 551 -38.47 13.71 22.60
C HIS A 551 -39.23 14.70 23.46
N VAL A 552 -39.44 14.37 24.73
CA VAL A 552 -39.87 15.35 25.74
C VAL A 552 -38.62 15.89 26.40
N VAL A 553 -38.44 17.20 26.32
CA VAL A 553 -37.33 17.93 26.95
C VAL A 553 -37.92 18.73 28.11
N VAL A 554 -37.34 18.61 29.30
CA VAL A 554 -37.69 19.39 30.49
C VAL A 554 -36.46 20.19 30.91
N GLU A 555 -36.63 21.50 31.09
CA GLU A 555 -35.59 22.42 31.58
C GLU A 555 -36.08 23.12 32.85
N GLN A 556 -35.32 23.02 33.94
CA GLN A 556 -35.66 23.59 35.25
C GLN A 556 -34.39 24.09 35.95
N GLU A 557 -34.34 25.37 36.33
CA GLU A 557 -33.23 25.93 37.15
C GLU A 557 -31.81 25.64 36.58
N GLY A 558 -31.68 25.54 35.24
CA GLY A 558 -30.41 25.22 34.56
C GLY A 558 -30.15 23.73 34.32
N ALA A 559 -31.00 22.86 34.89
CA ALA A 559 -31.03 21.41 34.66
C ALA A 559 -31.81 21.07 33.39
N ARG A 560 -31.41 20.02 32.67
CA ARG A 560 -32.11 19.53 31.46
C ARG A 560 -32.33 18.03 31.56
N GLY A 561 -33.48 17.53 31.13
CA GLY A 561 -33.74 16.09 30.99
C GLY A 561 -34.47 15.79 29.70
N VAL A 562 -34.12 14.68 29.06
CA VAL A 562 -34.68 14.29 27.75
C VAL A 562 -35.18 12.87 27.82
N GLN A 563 -36.45 12.63 27.46
CA GLN A 563 -36.99 11.28 27.39
C GLN A 563 -37.71 11.03 26.07
N ARG A 564 -37.42 9.87 25.45
CA ARG A 564 -38.03 9.49 24.17
C ARG A 564 -39.52 9.24 24.34
N LEU A 565 -40.34 9.77 23.44
CA LEU A 565 -41.79 9.62 23.39
C LEU A 565 -42.23 9.05 22.04
N VAL A 566 -43.03 7.99 22.08
CA VAL A 566 -43.68 7.42 20.89
C VAL A 566 -45.15 7.79 20.91
N ILE A 567 -45.65 8.46 19.87
CA ILE A 567 -47.08 8.77 19.69
C ILE A 567 -47.67 7.79 18.69
N LYS A 568 -48.77 7.12 19.07
CA LYS A 568 -49.51 6.18 18.21
C LYS A 568 -50.55 6.84 17.32
#